data_AF-A0A0C3C2H0-F1
#
_entry.id   AF-A0A0C3C2H0-F1
#
_cell.length_a   1.000
_cell.length_b   1.000
_cell.length_c   1.000
_cell.angle_alpha   90.00
_cell.angle_beta   90.00
_cell.angle_gamma   90.00
#
_symmetry.space_group_name_H-M   'P 1'
#
loop_
_entity.id
_entity.type
_entity.pdbx_description
1 polymer ?
#
loop_
_entity_poly.entity_id
_entity_poly.type
_entity_poly.pdbx_seq_one_letter_code
_entity_poly.pdbx_strand_id
1 'polypeptide(L)'
;MAQSRTDTTFGNLGRGIQIGINNGPILSAERPETPPVPLSTVRFPRDADYVDRQVLLERVCTKCSISGSWTALVGLGRVRKSQLAIEYSYQVRDQLPDIWVFWVYMSNAACLE
;
A
#
# COMPACT_ATOMS: atom_id res chain seq x y z
N MET A 1 -16.42 45.79 -32.64
CA MET A 1 -16.07 45.15 -31.35
C MET A 1 -17.31 44.44 -30.84
N ALA A 2 -17.35 43.11 -30.92
CA ALA A 2 -18.44 42.31 -30.37
C ALA A 2 -17.81 41.20 -29.52
N GLN A 3 -18.04 41.26 -28.21
CA GLN A 3 -17.63 40.23 -27.26
C GLN A 3 -18.50 38.99 -27.49
N SER A 4 -17.89 37.89 -27.91
CA SER A 4 -18.52 36.57 -27.89
C SER A 4 -18.43 36.02 -26.47
N ARG A 5 -19.51 36.17 -25.72
CA ARG A 5 -19.69 35.53 -24.40
C ARG A 5 -20.04 34.07 -24.65
N THR A 6 -19.13 33.16 -24.31
CA THR A 6 -19.39 31.72 -24.35
C THR A 6 -19.85 31.28 -22.97
N ASP A 7 -21.17 31.18 -22.79
CA ASP A 7 -21.75 30.66 -21.57
C ASP A 7 -21.48 29.14 -21.50
N THR A 8 -20.58 28.74 -20.60
CA THR A 8 -20.29 27.33 -20.34
C THR A 8 -21.33 26.81 -19.35
N THR A 9 -22.25 25.97 -19.83
CA THR A 9 -23.24 25.31 -18.98
C THR A 9 -22.63 24.02 -18.43
N PHE A 10 -22.60 23.88 -17.11
CA PHE A 10 -22.12 22.67 -16.43
C PHE A 10 -23.23 21.63 -16.32
N GLY A 11 -22.98 20.43 -16.86
CA GLY A 11 -23.73 19.23 -16.49
C GLY A 11 -23.26 18.72 -15.12
N ASN A 12 -24.19 18.58 -14.18
CA ASN A 12 -23.92 18.12 -12.82
C ASN A 12 -23.67 16.59 -12.78
N LEU A 13 -22.47 16.16 -13.13
CA LEU A 13 -21.92 14.85 -12.78
C LEU A 13 -20.45 15.06 -12.37
N GLY A 14 -20.24 15.18 -11.06
CA GLY A 14 -19.01 15.69 -10.44
C GLY A 14 -17.77 14.81 -10.52
N ARG A 15 -17.34 14.35 -11.70
CA ARG A 15 -15.96 13.89 -11.96
C ARG A 15 -15.58 14.13 -13.43
N GLY A 16 -14.87 15.22 -13.71
CA GLY A 16 -14.26 15.45 -15.03
C GLY A 16 -12.93 16.17 -14.87
N ILE A 17 -11.90 15.69 -15.57
CA ILE A 17 -10.67 16.45 -15.83
C ILE A 17 -10.98 17.38 -17.00
N GLN A 18 -10.93 18.70 -16.78
CA GLN A 18 -11.14 19.69 -17.84
C GLN A 18 -9.79 20.05 -18.45
N ILE A 19 -9.47 19.45 -19.59
CA ILE A 19 -8.32 19.81 -20.41
C ILE A 19 -8.81 20.86 -21.42
N GLY A 20 -8.10 22.00 -21.50
CA GLY A 20 -8.36 23.01 -22.54
C GLY A 20 -8.06 22.49 -23.95
N ILE A 21 -8.01 23.38 -24.95
CA ILE A 21 -7.68 23.00 -26.33
C ILE A 21 -6.27 22.40 -26.36
N ASN A 22 -6.16 21.08 -26.56
CA ASN A 22 -4.91 20.36 -26.73
C ASN A 22 -4.90 19.74 -28.14
N ASN A 23 -3.86 20.02 -28.92
CA ASN A 23 -3.71 19.53 -30.29
C ASN A 23 -2.89 18.22 -30.37
N GLY A 24 -2.61 17.58 -29.24
CA GLY A 24 -1.85 16.33 -29.14
C GLY A 24 -2.72 15.14 -28.70
N PRO A 25 -2.23 13.90 -28.84
CA PRO A 25 -2.95 12.72 -28.40
C PRO A 25 -3.08 12.73 -26.86
N ILE A 26 -4.33 12.84 -26.39
CA ILE A 26 -4.67 12.74 -24.98
C ILE A 26 -4.70 11.25 -24.61
N LEU A 27 -3.64 10.76 -23.98
CA LEU A 27 -3.68 9.45 -23.31
C LEU A 27 -4.46 9.64 -22.00
N SER A 28 -5.77 9.45 -22.05
CA SER A 28 -6.56 9.27 -20.84
C SER A 28 -6.05 8.00 -20.16
N ALA A 29 -5.38 8.15 -19.01
CA ALA A 29 -5.05 7.01 -18.16
C ALA A 29 -6.37 6.44 -17.65
N GLU A 30 -6.93 5.49 -18.40
CA GLU A 30 -8.15 4.78 -18.06
C GLU A 30 -7.90 4.08 -16.72
N ARG A 31 -8.47 4.64 -15.66
CA ARG A 31 -8.42 4.05 -14.33
C ARG A 31 -9.16 2.72 -14.43
N PRO A 32 -8.51 1.57 -14.12
CA PRO A 32 -9.22 0.30 -14.07
C PRO A 32 -10.41 0.43 -13.11
N GLU A 33 -11.62 0.17 -13.60
CA GLU A 33 -12.84 0.24 -12.79
C GLU A 33 -12.89 -0.88 -11.73
N THR A 34 -12.12 -1.95 -11.94
CA THR A 34 -11.95 -3.03 -10.98
C THR A 34 -10.93 -2.61 -9.91
N PRO A 35 -11.25 -2.72 -8.60
CA PRO A 35 -10.27 -2.56 -7.54
C PRO A 35 -9.06 -3.46 -7.84
N PRO A 36 -7.82 -2.92 -7.75
CA PRO A 36 -6.65 -3.72 -8.04
C PRO A 36 -6.56 -4.89 -7.06
N VAL A 37 -6.06 -6.04 -7.54
CA VAL A 37 -5.91 -7.24 -6.71
C VAL A 37 -4.95 -6.94 -5.55
N PRO A 38 -5.25 -7.38 -4.31
CA PRO A 38 -4.39 -7.14 -3.16
C PRO A 38 -2.99 -7.76 -3.31
N LEU A 39 -1.97 -6.90 -3.27
CA LEU A 39 -0.57 -7.27 -3.53
C LEU A 39 0.32 -7.14 -2.29
N SER A 40 1.46 -7.83 -2.34
CA SER A 40 2.51 -7.76 -1.33
C SER A 40 3.74 -7.13 -1.95
N THR A 41 4.31 -6.12 -1.30
CA THR A 41 5.60 -5.55 -1.73
C THR A 41 6.79 -6.18 -1.00
N VAL A 42 6.56 -7.22 -0.19
CA VAL A 42 7.61 -8.00 0.48
C VAL A 42 8.44 -8.72 -0.57
N ARG A 43 9.71 -8.32 -0.72
CA ARG A 43 10.63 -8.88 -1.71
C ARG A 43 11.40 -10.12 -1.22
N PHE A 44 11.24 -10.48 0.05
CA PHE A 44 11.95 -11.60 0.66
C PHE A 44 11.11 -12.86 0.56
N PRO A 45 11.67 -13.98 0.09
CA PRO A 45 10.96 -15.25 0.08
C PRO A 45 10.65 -15.69 1.51
N ARG A 46 9.58 -16.49 1.66
CA ARG A 46 9.32 -17.22 2.90
C ARG A 46 10.46 -18.19 3.15
N ASP A 47 10.97 -18.20 4.38
CA ASP A 47 12.11 -19.03 4.75
C ASP A 47 11.61 -20.42 5.16
N ALA A 48 11.99 -21.45 4.39
CA ALA A 48 11.61 -22.83 4.66
C ALA A 48 12.26 -23.38 5.94
N ASP A 49 13.42 -22.85 6.32
CA ASP A 49 14.15 -23.21 7.54
C ASP A 49 13.80 -22.27 8.71
N TYR A 50 12.67 -21.55 8.61
CA TYR A 50 12.18 -20.73 9.70
C TYR A 50 11.80 -21.62 10.89
N VAL A 51 12.63 -21.58 11.92
CA VAL A 51 12.30 -22.24 13.19
C VAL A 51 11.14 -21.49 13.82
N ASP A 52 10.00 -22.16 13.83
CA ASP A 52 8.74 -21.58 14.23
C ASP A 52 8.79 -21.12 15.69
N ARG A 53 8.53 -19.83 15.90
CA ARG A 53 8.34 -19.23 17.22
C ARG A 53 6.86 -18.86 17.36
N GLN A 54 5.99 -19.86 17.21
CA GLN A 54 4.52 -19.73 17.19
C GLN A 54 4.00 -18.75 18.24
N VAL A 55 4.43 -18.90 19.50
CA VAL A 55 4.01 -18.04 20.61
C VAL A 55 4.36 -16.57 20.38
N LEU A 56 5.53 -16.28 19.81
CA LEU A 56 5.95 -14.91 19.51
C LEU A 56 5.16 -14.35 18.33
N LEU A 57 4.95 -15.15 17.30
CA LEU A 57 4.23 -14.76 16.09
C LEU A 57 2.74 -14.52 16.39
N GLU A 58 2.12 -15.40 17.17
CA GLU A 58 0.74 -15.27 17.67
C GLU A 58 0.57 -13.99 18.51
N ARG A 59 1.54 -13.65 19.36
CA ARG A 59 1.54 -12.39 20.09
C ARG A 59 1.60 -11.17 19.19
N VAL A 60 2.36 -11.23 18.10
CA VAL A 60 2.41 -10.15 17.09
C VAL A 60 1.07 -10.06 16.36
N CYS A 61 0.51 -11.20 15.90
CA CYS A 61 -0.81 -11.26 15.29
C CYS A 61 -1.86 -10.61 16.19
N THR A 62 -1.96 -11.05 17.44
CA THR A 62 -2.93 -10.53 18.42
C THR A 62 -2.83 -9.01 18.58
N LYS A 63 -1.61 -8.47 18.66
CA LYS A 63 -1.40 -7.02 18.78
C LYS A 63 -1.77 -6.27 17.51
N CYS A 64 -1.46 -6.84 16.34
CA CYS A 64 -1.74 -6.25 15.03
C CYS A 64 -3.19 -6.43 14.56
N SER A 65 -3.98 -7.33 15.18
CA SER A 65 -5.40 -7.54 14.85
C SER A 65 -6.28 -6.32 15.17
N ILE A 66 -5.80 -5.43 16.05
CA ILE A 66 -6.53 -4.20 16.40
C ILE A 66 -6.37 -3.20 15.26
N SER A 67 -7.48 -2.72 14.70
CA SER A 67 -7.45 -1.71 13.63
C SER A 67 -6.75 -0.43 14.11
N GLY A 68 -5.81 0.08 13.32
CA GLY A 68 -4.99 1.25 13.66
C GLY A 68 -3.88 0.99 14.70
N SER A 69 -3.61 -0.28 15.05
CA SER A 69 -2.52 -0.62 15.98
C SER A 69 -1.14 -0.55 15.33
N TRP A 70 -0.15 -0.12 16.12
CA TRP A 70 1.26 -0.14 15.75
C TRP A 70 2.01 -1.07 16.69
N THR A 71 2.68 -2.07 16.11
CA THR A 71 3.45 -3.06 16.86
C THR A 71 4.93 -2.92 16.53
N ALA A 72 5.75 -2.69 17.56
CA ALA A 72 7.21 -2.62 17.42
C ALA A 72 7.87 -3.95 17.82
N LEU A 73 8.76 -4.45 16.97
CA LEU A 73 9.62 -5.60 17.27
C LEU A 73 10.98 -5.10 17.80
N VAL A 74 11.18 -5.18 19.11
CA VAL A 74 12.41 -4.74 19.78
C VAL A 74 13.15 -5.95 20.38
N GLY A 75 14.48 -5.94 20.30
CA GLY A 75 15.31 -6.99 20.88
C GLY A 75 16.78 -6.84 20.51
N LEU A 76 17.64 -7.58 21.23
CA LEU A 76 19.09 -7.60 21.04
C LEU A 76 19.48 -7.93 19.58
N GLY A 77 20.69 -7.55 19.17
CA GLY A 77 21.19 -7.80 17.81
C GLY A 77 21.12 -9.29 17.41
N ARG A 78 21.01 -9.57 16.10
CA ARG A 78 20.98 -10.94 15.49
C ARG A 78 19.78 -11.84 15.84
N VAL A 79 18.72 -11.33 16.48
CA VAL A 79 17.52 -12.11 16.86
C VAL A 79 16.58 -12.47 15.68
N ARG A 80 16.95 -12.16 14.43
CA ARG A 80 16.14 -12.40 13.22
C ARG A 80 14.76 -11.69 13.25
N LYS A 81 14.69 -10.46 13.78
CA LYS A 81 13.45 -9.66 13.88
C LYS A 81 12.77 -9.44 12.53
N SER A 82 13.56 -9.10 11.50
CA SER A 82 13.04 -8.93 10.13
C SER A 82 12.46 -10.22 9.58
N GLN A 83 13.04 -11.38 9.94
CA GLN A 83 12.51 -12.68 9.53
C GLN A 83 11.12 -12.94 10.12
N LEU A 84 10.90 -12.56 11.39
CA LEU A 84 9.59 -12.65 12.02
C LEU A 84 8.56 -11.76 11.30
N ALA A 85 8.94 -10.55 10.89
CA ALA A 85 8.05 -9.66 10.14
C ALA A 85 7.70 -10.20 8.74
N ILE A 86 8.67 -10.85 8.07
CA ILE A 86 8.45 -11.53 6.80
C ILE A 86 7.48 -12.70 6.99
N GLU A 87 7.71 -13.56 7.99
CA GLU A 87 6.81 -14.69 8.26
C GLU A 87 5.39 -14.23 8.60
N TYR A 88 5.26 -13.18 9.42
CA TYR A 88 3.98 -12.54 9.71
C TYR A 88 3.26 -12.07 8.44
N SER A 89 3.98 -11.44 7.51
CA SER A 89 3.39 -10.97 6.25
C SER A 89 2.79 -12.09 5.40
N TYR A 90 3.44 -13.25 5.37
CA TYR A 90 2.94 -14.43 4.67
C TYR A 90 1.72 -15.01 5.39
N GLN A 91 1.78 -15.19 6.71
CA GLN A 91 0.65 -15.71 7.47
C GLN A 91 -0.62 -14.86 7.38
N VAL A 92 -0.50 -13.53 7.38
CA VAL A 92 -1.68 -12.67 7.25
C VAL A 92 -2.27 -12.76 5.85
N ARG A 93 -1.45 -12.89 4.80
CA ARG A 93 -1.97 -13.12 3.43
C ARG A 93 -2.61 -14.50 3.27
N ASP A 94 -2.05 -15.53 3.91
CA ASP A 94 -2.62 -16.88 3.90
C ASP A 94 -4.00 -16.89 4.56
N GLN A 95 -4.20 -16.12 5.64
CA GLN A 95 -5.47 -16.01 6.36
C GLN A 95 -6.46 -15.04 5.70
N LEU A 96 -5.96 -13.94 5.15
CA LEU A 96 -6.74 -12.84 4.59
C LEU A 96 -6.17 -12.51 3.20
N PRO A 97 -6.59 -13.22 2.13
CA PRO A 97 -6.08 -12.99 0.79
C PRO A 97 -6.40 -11.59 0.27
N ASP A 98 -7.39 -10.92 0.86
CA ASP A 98 -7.88 -9.61 0.43
C ASP A 98 -7.10 -8.42 1.00
N ILE A 99 -6.01 -8.65 1.75
CA ILE A 99 -5.24 -7.57 2.38
C ILE A 99 -4.02 -7.13 1.57
N TRP A 100 -3.74 -5.83 1.65
CA TRP A 100 -2.53 -5.22 1.10
C TRP A 100 -1.40 -5.30 2.12
N VAL A 101 -0.23 -5.73 1.66
CA VAL A 101 0.97 -5.74 2.50
C VAL A 101 2.03 -4.85 1.87
N PHE A 102 2.44 -3.82 2.62
CA PHE A 102 3.49 -2.91 2.21
C PHE A 102 4.73 -3.10 3.08
N TRP A 103 5.82 -3.52 2.44
CA TRP A 103 7.16 -3.53 3.01
C TRP A 103 7.89 -2.23 2.64
N VAL A 104 8.17 -1.40 3.65
CA VAL A 104 8.93 -0.16 3.49
C VAL A 104 10.25 -0.32 4.23
N TYR A 105 11.36 -0.22 3.49
CA TYR A 105 12.68 -0.21 4.09
C TYR A 105 13.06 1.23 4.46
N MET A 106 13.43 1.47 5.71
CA MET A 106 13.97 2.75 6.16
C MET A 106 15.45 2.55 6.49
N SER A 107 16.35 2.88 5.56
CA SER A 107 17.80 2.80 5.75
C SER A 107 18.37 3.91 6.61
N ASN A 108 17.72 5.07 6.67
CA ASN A 108 18.12 6.17 7.54
C ASN A 108 17.04 7.25 7.55
N ALA A 109 16.95 8.00 8.65
CA ALA A 109 16.36 9.33 8.63
C ALA A 109 17.30 10.28 7.88
N ALA A 110 17.33 10.20 6.55
CA ALA A 110 17.64 11.41 5.79
C ALA A 110 16.41 12.28 5.98
N CYS A 111 16.58 13.37 6.74
CA CYS A 111 15.59 14.42 6.86
C CYS A 111 14.93 14.63 5.50
N LEU A 112 13.61 14.47 5.44
CA LEU A 112 12.82 15.10 4.40
C LEU A 112 13.01 16.60 4.62
N GLU A 113 13.89 17.22 3.85
CA GLU A 113 13.87 18.66 3.61
C GLU A 113 12.89 18.98 2.47
#